data_AF-A0A0B8NJ11-F1
#
_entry.id   AF-A0A0B8NJ11-F1
#
_cell.length_a   1.000
_cell.length_b   1.000
_cell.length_c   1.000
_cell.angle_alpha   90.00
_cell.angle_beta   90.00
_cell.angle_gamma   90.00
#
_symmetry.space_group_name_H-M   'P 1'
#
loop_
_entity.id
_entity.type
_entity.pdbx_description
1 polymer ?
#
loop_
_entity_poly.entity_id
_entity_poly.type
_entity_poly.pdbx_seq_one_letter_code
_entity_poly.pdbx_strand_id
1 'polypeptide(L)'
;MTNRLLVGLGIAAAITAAAGALAPAALAQDLAEGVSCGDHSCRNDTDDIYRIEVRVHCSDFGGTYEKSIWVNSHSTEDVQASCGHWKHGMTHPGTSTVNPDGSWSHTPTTTDPDTYESGMVMGIDYLNATVDNSSRRRPGAPAPSGSCFRTKHPDPHRDRPCRWTITRVDGRGDRARPLDSRTVVRSR
;
A
#
# COMPACT_ATOMS: atom_id res chain seq x y z
N MET A 1 78.36 -12.48 27.03
CA MET A 1 77.86 -11.19 26.53
C MET A 1 76.49 -10.98 27.14
N THR A 2 76.43 -9.99 28.01
CA THR A 2 75.27 -9.60 28.81
C THR A 2 74.20 -8.98 27.92
N ASN A 3 72.93 -9.37 28.06
CA ASN A 3 71.85 -8.43 27.75
C ASN A 3 70.70 -8.53 28.77
N ARG A 4 70.27 -7.34 29.18
CA ARG A 4 69.48 -7.01 30.37
C ARG A 4 68.00 -6.81 30.01
N LEU A 5 67.14 -7.12 30.99
CA LEU A 5 65.93 -6.40 31.45
C LEU A 5 64.90 -5.90 30.41
N LEU A 6 63.62 -6.25 30.64
CA LEU A 6 62.64 -5.31 31.23
C LEU A 6 61.30 -6.01 31.50
N VAL A 7 60.96 -6.08 32.79
CA VAL A 7 59.64 -6.45 33.32
C VAL A 7 58.80 -5.17 33.36
N GLY A 8 57.64 -5.19 32.69
CA GLY A 8 56.63 -4.14 32.77
C GLY A 8 55.33 -4.69 33.34
N LEU A 9 55.06 -4.38 34.61
CA LEU A 9 53.80 -4.64 35.31
C LEU A 9 52.81 -3.52 34.97
N GLY A 10 51.82 -3.80 34.12
CA GLY A 10 50.69 -2.93 33.85
C GLY A 10 49.46 -3.38 34.65
N ILE A 11 49.04 -2.58 35.63
CA ILE A 11 47.80 -2.78 36.38
C ILE A 11 46.64 -2.32 35.50
N ALA A 12 45.83 -3.26 35.01
CA ALA A 12 44.57 -2.95 34.34
C ALA A 12 43.44 -2.92 35.38
N ALA A 13 42.89 -1.73 35.62
CA ALA A 13 41.69 -1.55 36.43
C ALA A 13 40.48 -2.09 35.66
N ALA A 14 39.84 -3.14 36.19
CA ALA A 14 38.61 -3.69 35.66
C ALA A 14 37.43 -2.81 36.09
N ILE A 15 36.90 -1.99 35.17
CA ILE A 15 35.59 -1.37 35.33
C ILE A 15 34.56 -2.35 34.77
N THR A 16 33.95 -3.13 35.66
CA THR A 16 32.85 -4.05 35.32
C THR A 16 31.59 -3.22 35.12
N ALA A 17 31.41 -2.65 33.93
CA ALA A 17 30.12 -2.10 33.52
C ALA A 17 29.17 -3.29 33.28
N ALA A 18 28.19 -3.47 34.16
CA ALA A 18 27.08 -4.38 33.93
C ALA A 18 26.25 -3.83 32.77
N ALA A 19 26.60 -4.21 31.55
CA ALA A 19 25.72 -4.09 30.41
C ALA A 19 24.57 -5.07 30.65
N GLY A 20 23.46 -4.57 31.21
CA GLY A 20 22.19 -5.25 31.10
C GLY A 20 21.93 -5.47 29.62
N ALA A 21 22.03 -6.72 29.17
CA ALA A 21 21.58 -7.12 27.87
C ALA A 21 20.06 -6.93 27.86
N LEU A 22 19.62 -5.70 27.57
CA LEU A 22 18.31 -5.48 27.01
C LEU A 22 18.29 -6.42 25.81
N ALA A 23 17.44 -7.45 25.87
CA ALA A 23 17.13 -8.25 24.71
C ALA A 23 16.98 -7.28 23.53
N PRO A 24 17.54 -7.58 22.34
CA PRO A 24 17.32 -6.74 21.18
C PRO A 24 15.82 -6.47 21.15
N ALA A 25 15.42 -5.22 21.40
CA ALA A 25 14.07 -4.82 21.08
C ALA A 25 13.99 -5.22 19.61
N ALA A 26 13.11 -6.16 19.28
CA ALA A 26 12.87 -6.54 17.91
C ALA A 26 12.53 -5.23 17.23
N LEU A 27 13.53 -4.63 16.57
CA LEU A 27 13.41 -3.30 16.05
C LEU A 27 12.44 -3.49 14.90
N ALA A 28 11.20 -3.08 15.13
CA ALA A 28 10.28 -2.76 14.08
C ALA A 28 11.09 -1.93 13.09
N GLN A 29 11.26 -2.47 11.89
CA GLN A 29 12.06 -1.82 10.86
C GLN A 29 11.51 -0.41 10.72
N ASP A 30 12.34 0.60 10.95
CA ASP A 30 11.89 1.98 11.02
C ASP A 30 11.53 2.40 9.59
N LEU A 31 10.25 2.28 9.22
CA LEU A 31 9.76 2.45 7.84
C LEU A 31 9.92 3.92 7.40
N ALA A 32 9.28 4.81 8.15
CA ALA A 32 9.32 6.26 8.00
C ALA A 32 8.78 6.88 9.29
N GLU A 33 9.25 8.08 9.63
CA GLU A 33 8.75 8.80 10.81
C GLU A 33 7.23 9.01 10.72
N GLY A 34 6.49 8.55 11.74
CA GLY A 34 5.03 8.64 11.79
C GLY A 34 4.27 7.53 11.05
N VAL A 35 4.97 6.55 10.47
CA VAL A 35 4.37 5.33 9.90
C VAL A 35 4.71 4.13 10.79
N SER A 36 3.68 3.45 11.29
CA SER A 36 3.82 2.27 12.14
C SER A 36 3.02 1.11 11.57
N CYS A 37 3.68 -0.02 11.33
CA CYS A 37 3.04 -1.23 10.81
C CYS A 37 3.28 -2.42 11.76
N GLY A 38 2.26 -3.25 11.90
CA GLY A 38 2.32 -4.45 12.75
C GLY A 38 1.12 -5.36 12.54
N ASP A 39 1.32 -6.65 12.82
CA ASP A 39 0.38 -7.76 12.60
C ASP A 39 -0.16 -7.81 11.17
N HIS A 40 -1.23 -7.07 10.91
CA HIS A 40 -1.92 -6.99 9.62
C HIS A 40 -2.43 -5.57 9.33
N SER A 41 -1.87 -4.54 9.97
CA SER A 41 -2.32 -3.15 9.77
C SER A 41 -1.14 -2.20 9.69
N CYS A 42 -1.36 -1.08 9.00
CA CYS A 42 -0.42 0.03 8.95
C CYS A 42 -1.14 1.32 9.29
N ARG A 43 -0.61 2.06 10.25
CA ARG A 43 -1.07 3.37 10.69
C ARG A 43 -0.11 4.44 10.19
N ASN A 44 -0.68 5.53 9.69
CA ASN A 44 0.04 6.72 9.24
C ASN A 44 -0.52 7.94 9.96
N ASP A 45 0.30 8.55 10.83
CA ASP A 45 -0.05 9.74 11.60
C ASP A 45 0.43 11.05 10.94
N THR A 46 0.90 10.98 9.69
CA THR A 46 1.41 12.14 8.94
C THR A 46 0.37 12.72 7.98
N ASP A 47 0.66 13.90 7.42
CA ASP A 47 -0.14 14.54 6.37
C ASP A 47 0.13 13.98 4.97
N ASP A 48 1.06 13.05 4.79
CA ASP A 48 1.43 12.47 3.50
C ASP A 48 0.73 11.14 3.23
N ILE A 49 0.68 10.72 1.97
CA ILE A 49 0.24 9.37 1.59
C ILE A 49 1.49 8.51 1.39
N TYR A 50 1.52 7.34 2.02
CA TYR A 50 2.62 6.39 1.88
C TYR A 50 2.22 5.19 1.04
N ARG A 51 3.12 4.77 0.14
CA ARG A 51 3.11 3.45 -0.48
C ARG A 51 4.07 2.55 0.29
N ILE A 52 3.52 1.52 0.92
CA ILE A 52 4.25 0.56 1.73
C ILE A 52 4.42 -0.73 0.94
N GLU A 53 5.66 -1.18 0.80
CA GLU A 53 6.02 -2.46 0.20
C GLU A 53 6.05 -3.52 1.29
N VAL A 54 5.25 -4.58 1.12
CA VAL A 54 5.13 -5.66 2.09
C VAL A 54 5.45 -7.00 1.43
N ARG A 55 6.13 -7.87 2.15
CA ARG A 55 6.37 -9.27 1.78
C ARG A 55 5.54 -10.16 2.69
N VAL A 56 4.62 -10.90 2.09
CA VAL A 56 3.75 -11.85 2.78
C VAL A 56 4.40 -13.22 2.71
N HIS A 57 4.52 -13.86 3.87
CA HIS A 57 4.95 -15.26 3.99
C HIS A 57 3.72 -16.15 4.10
N CYS A 58 3.61 -17.13 3.23
CA CYS A 58 2.52 -18.09 3.23
C CYS A 58 2.99 -19.49 3.65
N SER A 59 2.09 -20.26 4.26
CA SER A 59 2.33 -21.69 4.47
C SER A 59 2.35 -22.45 3.15
N ASP A 60 3.04 -23.59 3.16
CA ASP A 60 3.02 -24.61 2.09
C ASP A 60 3.50 -24.11 0.72
N PHE A 61 2.56 -23.85 -0.19
CA PHE A 61 2.79 -23.61 -1.62
C PHE A 61 2.71 -22.13 -2.03
N GLY A 62 2.31 -21.24 -1.11
CA GLY A 62 2.20 -19.81 -1.42
C GLY A 62 3.54 -19.09 -1.49
N GLY A 63 4.61 -19.72 -0.97
CA GLY A 63 5.95 -19.13 -0.90
C GLY A 63 5.92 -17.76 -0.23
N THR A 64 6.71 -16.84 -0.77
CA THR A 64 6.67 -15.43 -0.40
C THR A 64 6.25 -14.60 -1.61
N TYR A 65 5.32 -13.67 -1.42
CA TYR A 65 5.00 -12.70 -2.46
C TYR A 65 5.08 -11.27 -1.92
N GLU A 66 5.42 -10.35 -2.81
CA GLU A 66 5.48 -8.93 -2.49
C GLU A 66 4.25 -8.22 -3.04
N LYS A 67 3.70 -7.28 -2.28
CA LYS A 67 2.62 -6.39 -2.73
C LYS A 67 2.84 -4.99 -2.17
N SER A 68 2.18 -4.02 -2.79
CA SER A 68 2.12 -2.66 -2.26
C SER A 68 0.74 -2.35 -1.69
N ILE A 69 0.71 -1.58 -0.61
CA ILE A 69 -0.49 -0.97 -0.05
C ILE A 69 -0.29 0.53 0.04
N TRP A 70 -1.39 1.28 -0.03
CA TRP A 70 -1.36 2.72 0.20
C TRP A 70 -2.01 3.02 1.54
N VAL A 71 -1.35 3.84 2.35
CA VAL A 71 -1.87 4.29 3.64
C VAL A 71 -2.06 5.80 3.57
N ASN A 72 -3.33 6.22 3.65
CA ASN A 72 -3.69 7.62 3.56
C ASN A 72 -3.17 8.41 4.77
N SER A 73 -3.13 9.73 4.65
CA SER A 73 -2.81 10.63 5.76
C SER A 73 -3.77 10.44 6.93
N HIS A 74 -3.25 10.40 8.16
CA HIS A 74 -4.05 10.24 9.39
C HIS A 74 -5.02 9.04 9.35
N SER A 75 -4.56 7.90 8.83
CA SER A 75 -5.40 6.71 8.64
C SER A 75 -4.74 5.43 9.14
N THR A 76 -5.54 4.37 9.28
CA THR A 76 -5.08 3.00 9.51
C THR A 76 -5.71 2.12 8.44
N GLU A 77 -4.87 1.35 7.73
CA GLU A 77 -5.30 0.48 6.65
C GLU A 77 -4.89 -0.96 6.95
N ASP A 78 -5.79 -1.90 6.65
CA ASP A 78 -5.52 -3.32 6.81
C ASP A 78 -4.74 -3.88 5.61
N VAL A 79 -3.71 -4.65 5.91
CA VAL A 79 -2.94 -5.41 4.94
C VAL A 79 -3.73 -6.67 4.57
N GLN A 80 -4.55 -6.55 3.52
CA GLN A 80 -5.29 -7.70 2.98
C GLN A 80 -4.33 -8.71 2.34
N ALA A 81 -3.80 -9.62 3.15
CA ALA A 81 -2.96 -10.72 2.70
C ALA A 81 -3.83 -11.98 2.58
N SER A 82 -3.83 -12.60 1.40
CA SER A 82 -4.41 -13.93 1.21
C SER A 82 -3.31 -14.88 0.78
N CYS A 83 -3.35 -16.08 1.35
CA CYS A 83 -2.50 -17.17 0.92
C CYS A 83 -3.43 -18.20 0.29
N GLY A 84 -3.16 -18.54 -0.96
CA GLY A 84 -3.88 -19.60 -1.65
C GLY A 84 -3.60 -19.58 -3.13
N HIS A 85 -3.82 -20.71 -3.76
CA HIS A 85 -3.54 -20.89 -5.17
C HIS A 85 -4.60 -21.76 -5.81
N TRP A 86 -4.78 -21.58 -7.12
CA TRP A 86 -5.60 -22.46 -7.92
C TRP A 86 -4.78 -23.68 -8.32
N LYS A 87 -5.28 -24.85 -7.97
CA LYS A 87 -4.82 -26.11 -8.54
C LYS A 87 -5.67 -26.42 -9.76
N HIS A 88 -5.01 -26.47 -10.91
CA HIS A 88 -5.67 -26.90 -12.12
C HIS A 88 -6.10 -28.36 -12.02
N GLY A 89 -7.31 -28.64 -12.49
CA GLY A 89 -7.81 -30.00 -12.57
C GLY A 89 -6.98 -30.85 -13.53
N MET A 90 -6.94 -32.16 -13.28
CA MET A 90 -6.24 -33.08 -14.15
C MET A 90 -7.01 -33.25 -15.46
N THR A 91 -6.30 -33.22 -16.58
CA THR A 91 -6.88 -33.53 -17.90
C THR A 91 -6.75 -35.01 -18.19
N HIS A 92 -7.88 -35.69 -18.32
CA HIS A 92 -8.00 -37.09 -18.68
C HIS A 92 -8.18 -37.23 -20.19
N PRO A 93 -7.22 -37.83 -20.92
CA PRO A 93 -7.33 -37.98 -22.35
C PRO A 93 -8.48 -38.93 -22.70
N GLY A 94 -9.19 -38.59 -23.78
CA GLY A 94 -10.16 -39.47 -24.39
C GLY A 94 -9.54 -40.78 -24.90
N THR A 95 -10.33 -41.85 -24.89
CA THR A 95 -9.98 -43.15 -25.46
C THR A 95 -10.55 -43.29 -26.86
N SER A 96 -9.80 -43.92 -27.76
CA SER A 96 -10.28 -44.26 -29.11
C SER A 96 -10.59 -45.75 -29.20
N THR A 97 -11.75 -46.11 -29.73
CA THR A 97 -12.20 -47.50 -29.91
C THR A 97 -12.59 -47.74 -31.36
N VAL A 98 -12.15 -48.87 -31.94
CA VAL A 98 -12.57 -49.32 -33.27
C VAL A 98 -13.84 -50.14 -33.13
N ASN A 99 -14.88 -49.77 -33.86
CA ASN A 99 -16.15 -50.49 -33.90
C ASN A 99 -16.05 -51.72 -34.85
N PRO A 100 -16.94 -52.72 -34.72
CA PRO A 100 -16.94 -53.89 -35.59
C PRO A 100 -17.14 -53.61 -37.08
N ASP A 101 -17.72 -52.46 -37.44
CA ASP A 101 -17.89 -51.99 -38.82
C ASP A 101 -16.65 -51.27 -39.38
N GLY A 102 -15.56 -51.19 -38.60
CA GLY A 102 -14.31 -50.52 -38.96
C GLY A 102 -14.32 -49.01 -38.71
N SER A 103 -15.41 -48.43 -38.21
CA SER A 103 -15.47 -47.02 -37.82
C SER A 103 -14.73 -46.76 -36.49
N TRP A 104 -14.33 -45.52 -36.26
CA TRP A 104 -13.70 -45.09 -35.01
C TRP A 104 -14.68 -44.32 -34.14
N SER A 105 -14.65 -44.60 -32.84
CA SER A 105 -15.33 -43.83 -31.80
C SER A 105 -14.31 -43.25 -30.84
N HIS A 106 -14.50 -42.00 -30.42
CA HIS A 106 -13.64 -41.31 -29.49
C HIS A 106 -14.46 -40.85 -28.29
N THR A 107 -14.00 -41.17 -27.08
CA THR A 107 -14.51 -40.49 -25.89
C THR A 107 -13.86 -39.11 -25.81
N PRO A 108 -14.60 -38.05 -25.45
CA PRO A 108 -14.02 -36.72 -25.29
C PRO A 108 -12.99 -36.68 -24.16
N THR A 109 -11.95 -35.87 -24.33
CA THR A 109 -11.07 -35.47 -23.22
C THR A 109 -11.92 -34.79 -22.14
N THR A 110 -11.71 -35.17 -20.89
CA THR A 110 -12.40 -34.59 -19.73
C THR A 110 -11.38 -33.92 -18.83
N THR A 111 -11.67 -32.73 -18.32
CA THR A 111 -10.80 -32.01 -17.38
C THR A 111 -11.53 -31.90 -16.05
N ASP A 112 -10.88 -32.31 -14.97
CA ASP A 112 -11.40 -32.11 -13.62
C ASP A 112 -11.56 -30.60 -13.35
N PRO A 113 -12.48 -30.19 -12.46
CA PRO A 113 -12.61 -28.79 -12.11
C PRO A 113 -11.36 -28.28 -11.37
N ASP A 114 -11.03 -27.01 -11.60
CA ASP A 114 -10.02 -26.31 -10.82
C ASP A 114 -10.47 -26.21 -9.35
N THR A 115 -9.52 -26.38 -8.43
CA THR A 115 -9.78 -26.31 -6.99
C THR A 115 -8.93 -25.21 -6.36
N TYR A 116 -9.52 -24.43 -5.45
CA TYR A 116 -8.78 -23.42 -4.70
C TYR A 116 -8.25 -24.04 -3.41
N GLU A 117 -6.93 -24.06 -3.25
CA GLU A 117 -6.30 -24.45 -1.99
C GLU A 117 -5.93 -23.20 -1.21
N SER A 118 -6.58 -23.03 -0.06
CA SER A 118 -6.25 -21.97 0.88
C SER A 118 -4.96 -22.30 1.61
N GLY A 119 -4.03 -21.35 1.63
CA GLY A 119 -2.89 -21.33 2.54
C GLY A 119 -3.16 -20.44 3.75
N MET A 120 -2.26 -20.46 4.72
CA MET A 120 -2.28 -19.55 5.88
C MET A 120 -1.18 -18.50 5.74
N VAL A 121 -1.45 -17.27 6.18
CA VAL A 121 -0.43 -16.22 6.32
C VAL A 121 0.42 -16.56 7.55
N MET A 122 1.70 -16.79 7.35
CA MET A 122 2.68 -17.10 8.40
C MET A 122 3.33 -15.84 8.98
N GLY A 123 3.40 -14.77 8.19
CA GLY A 123 3.98 -13.50 8.61
C GLY A 123 3.92 -12.45 7.51
N ILE A 124 4.15 -11.20 7.90
CA ILE A 124 4.22 -10.05 7.00
C ILE A 124 5.48 -9.25 7.37
N ASP A 125 6.40 -9.14 6.44
CA ASP A 125 7.53 -8.21 6.56
C ASP A 125 7.16 -6.90 5.87
N TYR A 126 7.43 -5.79 6.56
CA TYR A 126 7.26 -4.46 6.04
C TYR A 126 8.63 -3.96 5.54
N LEU A 127 8.79 -3.91 4.22
CA LEU A 127 10.10 -3.73 3.59
C LEU A 127 10.51 -2.27 3.48
N ASN A 128 9.58 -1.41 3.05
CA ASN A 128 9.86 -0.03 2.69
C ASN A 128 8.58 0.83 2.76
N ALA A 129 8.73 2.10 3.13
CA ALA A 129 7.66 3.11 3.04
C ALA A 129 8.16 4.29 2.22
N THR A 130 7.45 4.59 1.13
CA THR A 130 7.78 5.71 0.24
C THR A 130 6.63 6.67 0.16
N VAL A 131 6.91 7.97 0.22
CA VAL A 131 5.88 9.00 0.04
C VAL A 131 5.37 8.94 -1.41
N ASP A 132 4.07 8.66 -1.56
CA ASP A 132 3.38 8.57 -2.84
C ASP A 132 2.12 9.46 -2.87
N ASN A 133 2.37 10.77 -2.94
CA ASN A 133 1.34 11.77 -3.11
C ASN A 133 0.78 11.85 -4.54
N SER A 134 1.21 10.95 -5.45
CA SER A 134 0.71 10.95 -6.83
C SER A 134 -0.77 10.53 -6.91
N SER A 135 -1.21 9.68 -5.97
CA SER A 135 -2.60 9.21 -5.82
C SER A 135 -3.60 10.33 -5.49
N ARG A 136 -3.16 11.47 -4.93
CA ARG A 136 -4.00 12.67 -4.78
C ARG A 136 -4.49 13.22 -6.12
N ARG A 137 -3.83 12.88 -7.23
CA ARG A 137 -4.39 13.08 -8.56
C ARG A 137 -5.40 11.97 -8.84
N ARG A 138 -6.51 11.99 -8.10
CA ARG A 138 -7.66 11.12 -8.34
C ARG A 138 -7.99 11.17 -9.84
N PRO A 139 -7.91 10.06 -10.59
CA PRO A 139 -8.45 10.01 -11.94
C PRO A 139 -9.96 10.25 -11.83
N GLY A 140 -10.41 11.44 -12.19
CA GLY A 140 -11.82 11.83 -12.07
C GLY A 140 -12.18 12.72 -10.88
N ALA A 141 -11.22 13.24 -10.09
CA ALA A 141 -11.52 14.52 -9.44
C ALA A 141 -11.72 15.54 -10.57
N PRO A 142 -12.88 16.21 -10.66
CA PRO A 142 -13.05 17.26 -11.66
C PRO A 142 -11.88 18.22 -11.45
N ALA A 143 -11.10 18.44 -12.52
CA ALA A 143 -10.12 19.51 -12.52
C ALA A 143 -10.84 20.74 -11.94
N PRO A 144 -10.25 21.49 -10.99
CA PRO A 144 -10.89 22.68 -10.49
C PRO A 144 -11.29 23.49 -11.71
N SER A 145 -12.59 23.53 -11.98
CA SER A 145 -13.16 24.20 -13.15
C SER A 145 -13.13 25.69 -12.86
N GLY A 146 -11.94 26.21 -12.59
CA GLY A 146 -11.59 27.59 -12.80
C GLY A 146 -11.50 27.81 -14.30
N SER A 147 -12.60 27.60 -15.03
CA SER A 147 -12.79 28.33 -16.26
C SER A 147 -12.93 29.79 -15.82
N CYS A 148 -11.82 30.53 -15.82
CA CYS A 148 -11.91 31.97 -15.97
C CYS A 148 -12.58 32.19 -17.33
N PHE A 149 -13.91 32.27 -17.34
CA PHE A 149 -14.64 32.78 -18.49
C PHE A 149 -14.13 34.21 -18.68
N ARG A 150 -13.16 34.36 -19.58
CA ARG A 150 -12.73 35.64 -20.10
C ARG A 150 -13.87 36.10 -20.99
N THR A 151 -14.94 36.61 -20.39
CA THR A 151 -15.90 37.43 -21.13
C THR A 151 -15.09 38.59 -21.70
N LYS A 152 -14.93 38.58 -23.02
CA LYS A 152 -14.22 39.62 -23.76
C LYS A 152 -15.09 40.88 -23.68
N HIS A 153 -14.94 41.63 -22.60
CA HIS A 153 -15.58 42.94 -22.46
C HIS A 153 -14.82 43.92 -23.36
N PRO A 154 -15.50 44.73 -24.19
CA PRO A 154 -14.84 45.65 -25.13
C PRO A 154 -14.21 46.89 -24.46
N ASP A 155 -13.88 46.84 -23.17
CA ASP A 155 -13.38 47.99 -22.42
C ASP A 155 -11.99 47.70 -21.81
N PRO A 156 -10.90 48.26 -22.37
CA PRO A 156 -9.52 47.86 -22.06
C PRO A 156 -8.96 48.41 -20.73
N HIS A 157 -9.75 49.13 -19.91
CA HIS A 157 -9.22 49.83 -18.72
C HIS A 157 -9.84 49.41 -17.37
N ARG A 158 -10.48 48.24 -17.27
CA ARG A 158 -11.04 47.76 -16.00
C ARG A 158 -10.56 46.38 -15.60
N ASP A 159 -9.44 46.33 -14.88
CA ASP A 159 -9.09 45.19 -14.05
C ASP A 159 -10.11 45.06 -12.90
N ARG A 160 -10.96 44.04 -12.98
CA ARG A 160 -11.84 43.67 -11.86
C ARG A 160 -11.25 42.46 -11.14
N PRO A 161 -11.28 42.43 -9.78
CA PRO A 161 -10.85 41.27 -9.03
C PRO A 161 -11.72 40.06 -9.37
N CYS A 162 -11.07 38.91 -9.59
CA CYS A 162 -11.74 37.63 -9.82
C CYS A 162 -12.68 37.34 -8.65
N ARG A 163 -13.99 37.37 -8.91
CA ARG A 163 -15.00 36.99 -7.93
C ARG A 163 -15.13 35.47 -7.96
N TRP A 164 -14.60 34.83 -6.93
CA TRP A 164 -14.76 33.40 -6.71
C TRP A 164 -16.14 33.16 -6.08
N THR A 165 -16.99 32.40 -6.76
CA THR A 165 -18.23 31.88 -6.19
C THR A 165 -18.00 30.42 -5.88
N ILE A 166 -17.87 30.07 -4.60
CA ILE A 166 -17.76 28.68 -4.16
C ILE A 166 -19.19 28.15 -4.03
N THR A 167 -19.64 27.36 -4.99
CA THR A 167 -20.88 26.58 -4.86
C THR A 167 -20.55 25.28 -4.15
N ARG A 168 -20.97 25.17 -2.88
CA ARG A 168 -20.93 23.90 -2.15
C ARG A 168 -22.04 23.02 -2.70
N VAL A 169 -21.68 21.91 -3.34
CA VAL A 169 -22.65 20.89 -3.77
C VAL A 169 -22.73 19.88 -2.64
N ASP A 170 -23.74 20.01 -1.78
CA ASP A 170 -24.02 18.99 -0.79
C ASP A 170 -24.63 17.77 -1.51
N GLY A 171 -23.90 16.64 -1.47
CA GLY A 171 -24.28 15.37 -2.08
C GLY A 171 -25.39 14.63 -1.33
N ARG A 172 -26.47 15.32 -0.96
CA ARG A 172 -27.73 14.70 -0.53
C ARG A 172 -28.83 15.23 -1.42
N GLY A 173 -29.32 14.35 -2.30
CA GLY A 173 -30.47 14.62 -3.13
C GLY A 173 -31.70 14.83 -2.26
N ASP A 174 -31.93 16.08 -1.85
CA ASP A 174 -33.23 16.55 -1.40
C ASP A 174 -33.34 18.05 -1.66
N ARG A 175 -34.53 18.44 -2.10
CA ARG A 175 -34.91 19.71 -2.75
C ARG A 175 -34.21 20.95 -2.19
N ALA A 176 -33.52 21.66 -3.07
CA ALA A 176 -32.93 22.97 -2.81
C ALA A 176 -34.00 24.00 -2.38
N ARG A 177 -33.87 24.53 -1.15
CA ARG A 177 -34.42 25.83 -0.79
C ARG A 177 -33.32 26.89 -0.95
N PRO A 178 -33.60 28.06 -1.53
CA PRO A 178 -32.62 29.13 -1.64
C PRO A 178 -32.33 29.69 -0.25
N LEU A 179 -31.09 29.52 0.23
CA LEU A 179 -30.59 30.18 1.43
C LEU A 179 -29.80 31.44 1.05
N ASP A 180 -29.97 32.42 1.92
CA ASP A 180 -29.55 33.80 1.84
C ASP A 180 -28.04 33.97 1.58
N SER A 181 -27.71 34.81 0.61
CA SER A 181 -26.35 35.03 0.12
C SER A 181 -25.58 35.99 1.03
N ARG A 182 -24.90 35.47 2.07
CA ARG A 182 -23.96 36.29 2.85
C ARG A 182 -22.69 36.56 2.04
N THR A 183 -22.49 37.82 1.69
CA THR A 183 -21.27 38.33 1.06
C THR A 183 -20.20 38.53 2.14
N VAL A 184 -19.11 37.77 2.08
CA VAL A 184 -17.89 38.03 2.89
C VAL A 184 -16.91 38.79 2.01
N VAL A 185 -16.72 40.08 2.29
CA VAL A 185 -15.65 40.88 1.69
C VAL A 185 -14.43 40.78 2.61
N ARG A 186 -13.32 40.24 2.11
CA ARG A 186 -12.03 40.24 2.81
C ARG A 186 -11.11 41.22 2.07
N SER A 187 -10.86 42.38 2.67
CA SER A 187 -9.86 43.35 2.23
C SER A 187 -8.46 42.87 2.62
N ARG A 188 -7.49 43.02 1.71
CA ARG A 188 -6.06 42.93 2.01
C ARG A 188 -5.60 44.20 2.71
#